data_AF-A0A1S4CXT8-F1
#
_entry.id   AF-A0A1S4CXT8-F1
#
_cell.length_a   1.000
_cell.length_b   1.000
_cell.length_c   1.000
_cell.angle_alpha   90.00
_cell.angle_beta   90.00
_cell.angle_gamma   90.00
#
_symmetry.space_group_name_H-M   'P 1'
#
loop_
_entity.id
_entity.type
_entity.pdbx_description
1 polymer ?
#
loop_
_entity_poly.entity_id
_entity_poly.type
_entity_poly.pdbx_seq_one_letter_code
_entity_poly.pdbx_strand_id
1 'polypeptide(L)'
;MGELSSPVNQTLYRGIIGSLLYLTASRPDIVFSVGLCARFQSNPKESHLKAAKKILRYLKGTQDMVLYYPSGDNFDLVGYVDSDYALYLVDRKSTSGTAHFLGSCLISWGTRKQNSVALSTTEVEYVEDTSRCAQLLWIKQQLEDFGVFSDCVPLLCDNTSKHA
;
A
#
# COMPACT_ATOMS: atom_id res chain seq x y z
N MET A 1 -17.93 9.42 -18.07
CA MET A 1 -18.58 8.46 -18.98
C MET A 1 -18.90 7.22 -18.15
N GLY A 2 -20.16 7.02 -17.77
CA GLY A 2 -20.55 6.01 -16.78
C GLY A 2 -20.37 4.60 -17.33
N GLU A 3 -19.60 3.75 -16.64
CA GLU A 3 -19.42 2.36 -17.05
C GLU A 3 -20.76 1.61 -17.07
N LEU A 4 -21.17 1.23 -18.28
CA LEU A 4 -22.38 0.50 -18.68
C LEU A 4 -22.28 -1.00 -18.36
N SER A 5 -21.76 -1.32 -17.18
CA SER A 5 -21.53 -2.69 -16.72
C SER A 5 -22.69 -3.13 -15.83
N SER A 6 -23.16 -4.37 -16.04
CA SER A 6 -24.16 -5.03 -15.19
C SER A 6 -23.68 -5.13 -13.73
N PRO A 7 -24.61 -5.09 -12.77
CA PRO A 7 -24.31 -5.25 -11.36
C PRO A 7 -23.89 -6.70 -11.04
N VAL A 8 -23.02 -6.86 -10.05
CA VAL A 8 -22.54 -8.16 -9.56
C VAL A 8 -23.11 -8.45 -8.18
N ASN A 9 -23.30 -9.73 -7.85
CA ASN A 9 -23.72 -10.15 -6.52
C ASN A 9 -22.73 -9.65 -5.45
N GLN A 10 -23.24 -8.85 -4.50
CA GLN A 10 -22.41 -8.21 -3.48
C GLN A 10 -21.74 -9.21 -2.54
N THR A 11 -22.45 -10.27 -2.12
CA THR A 11 -21.92 -11.28 -1.20
C THR A 11 -20.76 -12.03 -1.83
N LEU A 12 -20.90 -12.43 -3.10
CA LEU A 12 -19.82 -13.07 -3.86
C LEU A 12 -18.60 -12.16 -3.95
N TYR A 13 -18.80 -10.89 -4.35
CA TYR A 13 -17.72 -9.94 -4.52
C TYR A 13 -16.99 -9.67 -3.20
N ARG A 14 -17.74 -9.45 -2.10
CA ARG A 14 -17.16 -9.24 -0.76
C ARG A 14 -16.38 -10.45 -0.27
N GLY A 15 -16.83 -11.68 -0.56
CA GLY A 15 -16.09 -12.89 -0.24
C GLY A 15 -14.73 -12.96 -0.94
N ILE A 16 -14.68 -12.59 -2.23
CA ILE A 16 -13.43 -12.51 -2.99
C ILE A 16 -12.51 -11.43 -2.41
N ILE A 17 -13.02 -10.22 -2.19
CA ILE A 17 -12.22 -9.12 -1.65
C ILE A 17 -11.70 -9.44 -0.25
N GLY A 18 -12.53 -10.02 0.63
CA GLY A 18 -12.09 -10.43 1.96
C GLY A 18 -10.96 -11.47 1.92
N SER A 19 -11.07 -12.46 1.04
CA SER A 19 -10.02 -13.46 0.84
C SER A 19 -8.72 -12.82 0.32
N LEU A 20 -8.82 -11.87 -0.60
CA LEU A 20 -7.66 -11.14 -1.11
C LEU A 20 -7.02 -10.22 -0.06
N LEU A 21 -7.82 -9.55 0.77
CA LEU A 21 -7.33 -8.72 1.88
C LEU A 21 -6.55 -9.55 2.88
N TYR A 22 -6.97 -10.79 3.16
CA TYR A 22 -6.19 -11.70 4.00
C TYR A 22 -4.79 -11.96 3.42
N LEU A 23 -4.70 -12.19 2.11
CA LEU A 23 -3.42 -12.45 1.43
C LEU A 23 -2.49 -11.23 1.40
N THR A 24 -3.00 -10.00 1.51
CA THR A 24 -2.15 -8.79 1.54
C THR A 24 -1.16 -8.77 2.72
N ALA A 25 -1.40 -9.58 3.75
CA ALA A 25 -0.49 -9.73 4.89
C ALA A 25 0.82 -10.49 4.56
N SER A 26 0.87 -11.22 3.43
CA SER A 26 2.08 -11.89 2.94
C SER A 26 2.42 -11.58 1.48
N ARG A 27 1.50 -10.90 0.77
CA ARG A 27 1.64 -10.48 -0.63
C ARG A 27 1.58 -8.96 -0.75
N PRO A 28 2.67 -8.23 -0.47
CA PRO A 28 2.71 -6.77 -0.57
C PRO A 28 2.41 -6.28 -1.99
N ASP A 29 2.79 -7.06 -2.99
CA ASP A 29 2.67 -6.76 -4.42
C ASP A 29 1.21 -6.63 -4.91
N ILE A 30 0.22 -7.15 -4.17
CA ILE A 30 -1.20 -7.02 -4.53
C ILE A 30 -1.95 -5.96 -3.72
N VAL A 31 -1.34 -5.37 -2.69
CA VAL A 31 -2.02 -4.51 -1.70
C VAL A 31 -2.79 -3.37 -2.36
N PHE A 32 -2.13 -2.65 -3.28
CA PHE A 32 -2.73 -1.54 -4.01
C PHE A 32 -3.96 -1.99 -4.82
N SER A 33 -3.78 -3.04 -5.62
CA SER A 33 -4.82 -3.56 -6.53
C SER A 33 -6.04 -4.06 -5.76
N VAL A 34 -5.82 -4.76 -4.65
CA VAL A 34 -6.89 -5.25 -3.77
C VAL A 34 -7.59 -4.06 -3.09
N GLY A 35 -6.82 -3.12 -2.56
CA GLY A 35 -7.35 -1.91 -1.92
C GLY A 35 -8.23 -1.08 -2.86
N LEU A 36 -7.85 -0.98 -4.14
CA LEU A 36 -8.66 -0.32 -5.16
C LEU A 36 -9.98 -1.08 -5.43
N CYS A 37 -9.92 -2.40 -5.59
CA CYS A 37 -11.10 -3.23 -5.81
C CYS A 37 -12.06 -3.19 -4.61
N ALA A 38 -11.54 -3.12 -3.38
CA ALA A 38 -12.33 -3.06 -2.16
C ALA A 38 -13.24 -1.82 -2.07
N ARG A 39 -12.87 -0.71 -2.73
CA ARG A 39 -13.68 0.53 -2.76
C ARG A 39 -15.08 0.32 -3.38
N PHE A 40 -15.23 -0.69 -4.22
CA PHE A 40 -16.48 -0.97 -4.94
C PHE A 40 -17.37 -2.04 -4.28
N GLN A 41 -17.06 -2.47 -3.06
CA GLN A 41 -17.77 -3.56 -2.38
C GLN A 41 -19.25 -3.29 -2.07
N SER A 42 -19.67 -2.02 -2.05
CA SER A 42 -21.05 -1.61 -1.81
C SER A 42 -21.90 -1.66 -3.08
N ASN A 43 -21.29 -1.50 -4.26
CA ASN A 43 -21.95 -1.54 -5.55
C ASN A 43 -21.02 -2.09 -6.65
N PRO A 44 -20.72 -3.40 -6.63
CA PRO A 44 -19.78 -3.99 -7.56
C PRO A 44 -20.41 -4.17 -8.95
N LYS A 45 -19.56 -4.05 -9.97
CA LYS A 45 -19.87 -4.14 -11.39
C LYS A 45 -19.02 -5.26 -12.02
N GLU A 46 -19.41 -5.78 -13.17
CA GLU A 46 -18.63 -6.77 -13.92
C GLU A 46 -17.19 -6.32 -14.19
N SER A 47 -16.97 -5.02 -14.47
CA SER A 47 -15.63 -4.45 -14.61
C SER A 47 -14.77 -4.68 -13.35
N HIS A 48 -15.34 -4.41 -12.16
CA HIS A 48 -14.68 -4.64 -10.87
C HIS A 48 -14.43 -6.14 -10.62
N LEU A 49 -15.41 -6.99 -10.92
CA LEU A 49 -15.25 -8.45 -10.79
C LEU A 49 -14.15 -8.98 -11.72
N LYS A 50 -14.04 -8.45 -12.95
CA LYS A 50 -12.99 -8.80 -13.90
C LYS A 50 -11.61 -8.41 -13.38
N ALA A 51 -11.49 -7.25 -12.72
CA ALA A 51 -10.27 -6.81 -12.05
C ALA A 51 -9.90 -7.75 -10.89
N ALA A 52 -10.84 -8.06 -10.00
CA ALA A 52 -10.61 -9.01 -8.91
C ALA A 52 -10.18 -10.40 -9.41
N LYS A 53 -10.81 -10.90 -10.48
CA LYS A 53 -10.39 -12.16 -11.14
C LYS A 53 -9.00 -12.08 -11.76
N LYS A 54 -8.55 -10.91 -12.22
CA LYS A 54 -7.18 -10.72 -12.72
C LYS A 54 -6.16 -10.89 -11.59
N ILE A 55 -6.45 -10.34 -10.41
CA ILE A 55 -5.61 -10.51 -9.20
C ILE A 55 -5.53 -12.00 -8.85
N LEU A 56 -6.66 -12.72 -8.82
CA LEU A 56 -6.67 -14.17 -8.56
C LEU A 56 -5.84 -14.98 -9.57
N ARG A 57 -5.92 -14.65 -10.88
CA ARG A 57 -5.08 -15.30 -11.90
C ARG A 57 -3.60 -14.99 -11.72
N TYR A 58 -3.26 -13.75 -11.37
CA TYR A 58 -1.89 -13.35 -11.08
C TYR A 58 -1.33 -14.14 -9.89
N LEU A 59 -2.10 -14.26 -8.80
CA LEU A 59 -1.73 -15.08 -7.64
C LEU A 59 -1.53 -16.55 -8.01
N LYS A 60 -2.41 -17.12 -8.84
CA LYS A 60 -2.26 -18.49 -9.34
C LYS A 60 -0.97 -18.68 -10.16
N GLY A 61 -0.53 -17.66 -10.89
CA GLY A 61 0.72 -17.69 -11.67
C GLY A 61 1.98 -17.35 -10.86
N THR A 62 1.84 -16.88 -9.62
CA THR A 62 2.96 -16.40 -8.77
C THR A 62 2.90 -17.04 -7.39
N GLN A 63 2.57 -18.34 -7.33
CA GLN A 63 2.43 -19.07 -6.06
C GLN A 63 3.78 -19.24 -5.35
N ASP A 64 4.87 -19.28 -6.12
CA ASP A 64 6.24 -19.44 -5.61
C ASP A 64 6.88 -18.12 -5.16
N MET A 65 6.20 -16.97 -5.36
CA MET A 65 6.69 -15.69 -4.85
C MET A 65 6.46 -15.60 -3.34
N VAL A 66 7.56 -15.43 -2.61
CA VAL A 66 7.57 -15.36 -1.14
C VAL A 66 8.41 -14.18 -0.66
N LEU A 67 8.11 -13.71 0.55
CA LEU A 67 9.00 -12.81 1.27
C LEU A 67 10.21 -13.59 1.77
N TYR A 68 11.40 -13.06 1.50
CA TYR A 68 12.66 -13.67 1.88
C TYR A 68 13.29 -12.90 3.03
N TYR A 69 13.66 -13.63 4.08
CA TYR A 69 14.26 -13.08 5.31
C TYR A 69 15.57 -13.83 5.59
N PRO A 70 16.72 -13.37 5.07
CA PRO A 70 18.00 -14.01 5.33
C PRO A 70 18.41 -13.88 6.80
N SER A 71 19.05 -14.92 7.34
CA SER A 71 19.71 -14.83 8.66
C SER A 71 21.01 -14.03 8.54
N GLY A 72 21.27 -13.15 9.50
CA GLY A 72 22.55 -12.42 9.61
C GLY A 72 22.63 -11.14 8.79
N ASP A 73 21.49 -10.58 8.39
CA ASP A 73 21.43 -9.24 7.81
C ASP A 73 21.65 -8.16 8.87
N ASN A 74 21.90 -6.92 8.43
CA ASN A 74 21.93 -5.77 9.34
C ASN A 74 20.52 -5.40 9.81
N PHE A 75 20.47 -4.61 10.89
CA PHE A 75 19.23 -4.12 11.48
C PHE A 75 18.97 -2.65 11.11
N ASP A 76 19.45 -2.23 9.94
CA ASP A 76 19.29 -0.86 9.48
C ASP A 76 17.84 -0.65 9.05
N LEU A 77 17.10 0.17 9.80
CA LEU A 77 15.71 0.50 9.50
C LEU A 77 15.64 1.58 8.42
N VAL A 78 14.92 1.33 7.33
CA VAL A 78 14.70 2.27 6.23
C VAL A 78 13.24 2.31 5.84
N GLY A 79 12.66 3.50 5.73
CA GLY A 79 11.31 3.70 5.19
C GLY A 79 11.35 4.21 3.75
N TYR A 80 10.45 3.70 2.91
CA TYR A 80 10.18 4.21 1.58
C TYR A 80 8.73 4.66 1.51
N VAL A 81 8.52 5.84 0.93
CA VAL A 81 7.20 6.38 0.61
C VAL A 81 7.16 6.67 -0.88
N ASP A 82 6.08 6.23 -1.51
CA ASP A 82 5.75 6.54 -2.89
C ASP A 82 4.37 7.23 -2.86
N SER A 83 4.23 8.37 -3.53
CA SER A 83 2.98 9.11 -3.57
C SER A 83 2.56 9.46 -5.00
N ASP A 84 1.50 8.82 -5.46
CA ASP A 84 0.93 9.08 -6.78
C ASP A 84 0.02 10.33 -6.72
N TYR A 85 0.48 11.47 -7.25
CA TYR A 85 -0.37 12.66 -7.37
C TYR A 85 -1.46 12.47 -8.45
N ALA A 86 -2.73 12.59 -8.04
CA ALA A 86 -3.90 12.75 -8.93
C ALA A 86 -4.16 11.67 -10.01
N LEU A 87 -3.52 10.49 -9.93
CA LEU A 87 -3.66 9.42 -10.93
C LEU A 87 -5.03 8.71 -10.92
N TYR A 88 -5.82 8.84 -9.84
CA TYR A 88 -7.17 8.26 -9.78
C TYR A 88 -8.23 9.25 -10.31
N LEU A 89 -8.50 9.16 -11.60
CA LEU A 89 -9.40 10.06 -12.36
C LEU A 89 -10.85 10.16 -11.83
N VAL A 90 -11.28 9.22 -10.98
CA VAL A 90 -12.67 9.17 -10.48
C VAL A 90 -12.92 10.21 -9.39
N ASP A 91 -11.96 10.46 -8.50
CA ASP A 91 -12.12 11.43 -7.40
C ASP A 91 -10.92 12.37 -7.20
N ARG A 92 -9.89 12.27 -8.06
CA ARG A 92 -8.65 13.05 -8.00
C ARG A 92 -7.89 12.94 -6.67
N LYS A 93 -8.19 11.92 -5.85
CA LYS A 93 -7.47 11.68 -4.59
C LYS A 93 -6.24 10.82 -4.88
N SER A 94 -5.11 11.30 -4.42
CA SER A 94 -3.83 10.60 -4.47
C SER A 94 -3.86 9.34 -3.58
N THR A 95 -3.05 8.35 -3.94
CA THR A 95 -2.86 7.13 -3.16
C THR A 95 -1.37 6.99 -2.89
N SER A 96 -0.98 6.85 -1.63
CA SER A 96 0.42 6.63 -1.25
C SER A 96 0.69 5.18 -0.89
N GLY A 97 1.85 4.69 -1.31
CA GLY A 97 2.45 3.43 -0.88
C GLY A 97 3.49 3.66 0.21
N THR A 98 3.66 2.65 1.07
CA THR A 98 4.85 2.52 1.92
C THR A 98 5.42 1.14 1.87
N ALA A 99 6.73 1.10 2.06
CA ALA A 99 7.48 -0.08 2.42
C ALA A 99 8.52 0.30 3.48
N HIS A 100 8.63 -0.50 4.54
CA HIS A 100 9.63 -0.35 5.59
C HIS A 100 10.49 -1.61 5.63
N PHE A 101 11.80 -1.42 5.56
CA PHE A 101 12.79 -2.47 5.52
C PHE A 101 13.64 -2.45 6.78
N LEU A 102 14.02 -3.64 7.24
CA LEU A 102 15.03 -3.87 8.25
C LEU A 102 16.16 -4.65 7.58
N GLY A 103 17.25 -3.96 7.27
CA GLY A 103 18.21 -4.44 6.29
C GLY A 103 17.56 -4.68 4.93
N SER A 104 17.71 -5.88 4.37
CA SER A 104 17.06 -6.31 3.12
C SER A 104 15.63 -6.85 3.32
N CYS A 105 15.17 -6.98 4.58
CA CYS A 105 13.89 -7.61 4.90
C CYS A 105 12.74 -6.61 4.90
N LEU A 106 11.72 -6.82 4.07
CA LEU A 106 10.48 -6.03 4.13
C LEU A 106 9.66 -6.42 5.37
N ILE A 107 9.49 -5.50 6.33
CA ILE A 107 8.83 -5.78 7.62
C ILE A 107 7.46 -5.13 7.77
N SER A 108 7.18 -4.07 7.01
CA SER A 108 5.88 -3.39 7.03
C SER A 108 5.62 -2.70 5.70
N TRP A 109 4.37 -2.72 5.26
CA TRP A 109 3.95 -2.10 4.01
C TRP A 109 2.48 -1.71 4.08
N GLY A 110 2.06 -0.89 3.15
CA GLY A 110 0.65 -0.53 3.04
C GLY A 110 0.39 0.52 1.98
N THR A 111 -0.85 0.60 1.53
CA THR A 111 -1.30 1.64 0.62
C THR A 111 -2.45 2.41 1.26
N ARG A 112 -2.39 3.73 1.22
CA ARG A 112 -3.41 4.58 1.81
C ARG A 112 -3.96 5.53 0.76
N LYS A 113 -5.28 5.56 0.66
CA LYS A 113 -5.97 6.62 -0.07
C LYS A 113 -6.04 7.86 0.82
N GLN A 114 -5.78 9.03 0.27
CA GLN A 114 -5.95 10.27 1.01
C GLN A 114 -7.43 10.57 1.28
N ASN A 115 -7.71 11.09 2.46
CA ASN A 115 -9.07 11.39 2.89
C ASN A 115 -9.59 12.71 2.29
N SER A 116 -8.73 13.72 2.16
CA SER A 116 -9.04 15.02 1.56
C SER A 116 -8.58 15.10 0.11
N VAL A 117 -9.28 15.91 -0.69
CA VAL A 117 -8.70 16.46 -1.92
C VAL A 117 -7.85 17.63 -1.45
N ALA A 118 -6.53 17.45 -1.42
CA ALA A 118 -5.65 18.52 -0.98
C ALA A 118 -5.65 19.69 -1.97
N LEU A 119 -5.36 20.87 -1.44
CA LEU A 119 -5.33 22.10 -2.23
C LEU A 119 -3.99 22.28 -2.97
N SER A 120 -2.98 21.48 -2.62
CA SER A 120 -1.66 21.43 -3.28
C SER A 120 -1.00 20.04 -3.14
N THR A 121 -0.01 19.73 -3.98
CA THR A 121 0.86 18.55 -3.87
C THR A 121 1.64 18.53 -2.54
N THR A 122 2.09 19.70 -2.07
CA THR A 122 2.91 19.82 -0.86
C THR A 122 2.14 19.51 0.43
N GLU A 123 0.87 19.91 0.50
CA GLU A 123 0.01 19.62 1.67
C GLU A 123 -0.29 18.13 1.80
N VAL A 124 -0.47 17.44 0.66
CA VAL A 124 -0.60 15.98 0.59
C VAL A 124 0.62 15.30 1.19
N GLU A 125 1.80 15.65 0.66
CA GLU A 125 3.07 15.05 1.04
C GLU A 125 3.29 15.21 2.55
N TYR A 126 3.07 16.41 3.10
CA TYR A 126 3.32 16.68 4.52
C TYR A 126 2.42 15.87 5.48
N VAL A 127 1.12 15.75 5.19
CA VAL A 127 0.19 14.98 6.04
C VAL A 127 0.49 13.49 5.97
N GLU A 128 0.82 12.98 4.78
CA GLU A 128 1.18 11.59 4.61
C GLU A 128 2.51 11.29 5.30
N ASP A 129 3.56 12.05 5.00
CA ASP A 129 4.89 11.92 5.60
C ASP A 129 4.81 11.94 7.12
N THR A 130 4.03 12.83 7.73
CA THR A 130 3.84 12.88 9.18
C THR A 130 3.29 11.55 9.75
N SER A 131 2.27 10.98 9.09
CA SER A 131 1.69 9.70 9.52
C SER A 131 2.65 8.52 9.34
N ARG A 132 3.55 8.61 8.36
CA ARG A 132 4.53 7.56 8.04
C ARG A 132 5.72 7.63 8.99
N CYS A 133 6.16 8.83 9.32
CA CYS A 133 7.13 9.09 10.39
C CYS A 133 6.66 8.50 11.72
N ALA A 134 5.38 8.65 12.07
CA ALA A 134 4.83 8.04 13.29
C ALA A 134 4.93 6.51 13.29
N GLN A 135 4.64 5.86 12.15
CA GLN A 135 4.79 4.40 12.02
C GLN A 135 6.26 3.98 12.14
N LEU A 136 7.16 4.72 11.50
CA LEU A 136 8.60 4.47 11.52
C LEU A 136 9.19 4.64 12.93
N LEU A 137 8.77 5.68 13.65
CA LEU A 137 9.10 5.93 15.06
C LEU A 137 8.62 4.78 15.95
N TRP A 138 7.41 4.27 15.71
CA TRP A 138 6.89 3.12 16.47
C TRP A 138 7.70 1.84 16.21
N ILE A 139 8.11 1.59 14.96
CA ILE A 139 8.99 0.46 14.64
C ILE A 139 10.36 0.65 15.32
N LYS A 140 10.94 1.85 15.25
CA LYS A 140 12.20 2.18 15.94
C LYS A 140 12.09 1.90 17.44
N GLN A 141 11.03 2.36 18.10
CA GLN A 141 10.85 2.15 19.54
C GLN A 141 10.80 0.67 19.90
N GLN A 142 10.10 -0.15 19.12
CA GLN A 142 10.09 -1.60 19.34
C GLN A 142 11.45 -2.24 19.12
N LEU A 143 12.23 -1.78 18.14
CA LEU A 143 13.60 -2.28 17.93
C LEU A 143 14.48 -1.96 19.14
N GLU A 144 14.34 -0.77 19.72
CA GLU A 144 15.05 -0.37 20.94
C GLU A 144 14.67 -1.25 22.13
N ASP A 145 13.38 -1.64 22.26
CA ASP A 145 12.92 -2.60 23.28
C ASP A 145 13.60 -3.98 23.13
N PHE A 146 13.98 -4.36 21.90
CA PHE A 146 14.76 -5.57 21.61
C PHE A 146 16.29 -5.37 21.68
N GLY A 147 16.76 -4.19 22.10
CA GLY A 147 18.18 -3.86 22.22
C GLY A 147 18.86 -3.49 20.90
N VAL A 148 18.09 -3.21 19.85
CA VAL A 148 18.57 -2.73 18.55
C VAL A 148 18.39 -1.21 18.51
N PHE A 149 19.51 -0.48 18.64
CA PHE A 149 19.51 0.98 18.68
C PHE A 149 19.87 1.56 17.32
N SER A 150 19.13 2.59 16.88
CA SER A 150 19.40 3.30 15.64
C SER A 150 19.23 4.81 15.87
N ASP A 151 20.31 5.58 15.72
CA ASP A 151 20.28 7.02 15.98
C ASP A 151 19.35 7.75 15.00
N CYS A 152 19.50 7.45 13.72
CA CYS A 152 18.73 8.02 12.63
C CYS A 152 18.00 6.91 11.85
N VAL A 153 16.80 7.20 11.37
CA VAL A 153 16.04 6.30 10.51
C VAL A 153 15.67 7.05 9.23
N PRO A 154 16.28 6.73 8.08
CA PRO A 154 15.98 7.40 6.83
C PRO A 154 14.55 7.08 6.36
N LEU A 155 13.84 8.13 5.96
CA LEU A 155 12.59 8.06 5.19
C LEU A 155 12.87 8.60 3.79
N LEU A 156 12.81 7.73 2.80
CA LEU A 156 13.08 8.04 1.40
C LEU A 156 11.74 8.24 0.68
N CYS A 157 11.54 9.43 0.12
CA CYS A 157 10.35 9.77 -0.66
C CYS A 157 10.78 10.17 -2.08
N ASP A 158 10.08 9.70 -3.11
CA ASP A 158 10.37 9.96 -4.52
C ASP A 158 9.75 11.28 -5.01
N ASN A 159 9.99 12.37 -4.28
CA ASN A 159 9.36 13.64 -4.63
C ASN A 159 10.16 14.31 -5.77
N THR A 160 9.62 14.30 -6.99
CA THR A 160 10.11 15.11 -8.12
C THR A 160 10.05 16.64 -7.89
N SER A 161 9.62 17.10 -6.71
CA SER A 161 9.43 18.51 -6.35
C SER A 161 10.65 19.19 -5.70
N LYS A 162 11.82 18.54 -5.59
CA LYS A 162 13.04 19.14 -5.00
C LYS A 162 14.01 19.82 -5.99
N HIS A 163 13.59 20.05 -7.24
CA HIS A 163 14.32 20.91 -8.17
C HIS A 163 13.40 22.03 -8.70
N ALA A 164 13.24 23.08 -7.91
CA ALA A 164 12.85 24.40 -8.37
C ALA A 164 13.68 25.45 -7.62
#